data_AF-E7SAK8-F1
#
_entry.id   AF-E7SAK8-F1
#
_cell.length_a   1.000
_cell.length_b   1.000
_cell.length_c   1.000
_cell.angle_alpha   90.00
_cell.angle_beta   90.00
_cell.angle_gamma   90.00
#
_symmetry.space_group_name_H-M   'P 1'
#
loop_
_entity.id
_entity.type
_entity.pdbx_description
1 polymer ?
#
loop_
_entity_poly.entity_id
_entity_poly.type
_entity_poly.pdbx_seq_one_letter_code
_entity_poly.pdbx_strand_id
1 'polypeptide(L)'
;MNHKFEDVEVKENGISLLEENLKRKRKKCMIGLGSSYMKEYILNLEKEFSLIENGFKEEEQRALADYLSNDNAYTKELAFLAFKSNVYQVRMYSVFLFGYLSSYEEILIFMRDEVSKDDNWRVQEVLAKAFDEFCKQTGYEKSLPVIDDWLQNNNPNVRRAVTEGLRIWTSRPYFKDNPDEAIKRIATLKEDSSEYVRKSVGNSLRDISKKFPELIKEELDGWDIKSKEIQKVYKLASKFIK
;
A
#
# COMPACT_ATOMS: atom_id res chain seq x y z
N MET A 1 -33.15 -11.06 71.29
CA MET A 1 -33.24 -10.20 70.09
C MET A 1 -32.28 -10.76 69.05
N ASN A 2 -32.82 -11.48 68.07
CA ASN A 2 -32.05 -12.04 66.96
C ASN A 2 -31.98 -10.98 65.86
N HIS A 3 -30.80 -10.39 65.63
CA HIS A 3 -30.49 -9.77 64.34
C HIS A 3 -29.51 -10.67 63.61
N LYS A 4 -30.03 -11.39 62.62
CA LYS A 4 -29.22 -11.98 61.55
C LYS A 4 -28.74 -10.82 60.68
N PHE A 5 -27.44 -10.58 60.65
CA PHE A 5 -26.82 -9.81 59.58
C PHE A 5 -26.70 -10.74 58.37
N GLU A 6 -27.68 -10.66 57.48
CA GLU A 6 -27.44 -10.92 56.06
C GLU A 6 -26.63 -9.73 55.54
N ASP A 7 -25.42 -9.99 55.02
CA ASP A 7 -24.75 -9.16 54.01
C ASP A 7 -23.33 -9.70 53.76
N VAL A 8 -23.25 -10.87 53.13
CA VAL A 8 -22.01 -11.36 52.52
C VAL A 8 -22.30 -11.84 51.10
N GLU A 9 -22.93 -11.00 50.29
CA GLU A 9 -23.07 -11.24 48.85
C GLU A 9 -22.70 -10.01 48.00
N VAL A 10 -22.14 -8.97 48.63
CA VAL A 10 -21.67 -7.75 47.93
C VAL A 10 -20.14 -7.76 47.70
N LYS A 11 -19.39 -8.72 48.27
CA LYS A 11 -17.91 -8.69 48.23
C LYS A 11 -17.25 -9.59 47.18
N GLU A 12 -17.95 -10.52 46.54
CA GLU A 12 -17.31 -11.39 45.53
C GLU A 12 -17.33 -10.77 44.12
N ASN A 13 -18.39 -10.04 43.75
CA ASN A 13 -18.50 -9.43 42.43
C ASN A 13 -18.01 -7.97 42.38
N GLY A 14 -17.63 -7.38 43.51
CA GLY A 14 -17.22 -5.98 43.59
C GLY A 14 -15.96 -5.69 42.77
N ILE A 15 -14.98 -6.60 42.78
CA ILE A 15 -13.70 -6.45 42.06
C ILE A 15 -13.91 -6.55 40.54
N SER A 16 -14.70 -7.54 40.08
CA SER A 16 -14.98 -7.72 38.65
C SER A 16 -15.79 -6.55 38.07
N LEU A 17 -16.78 -6.05 38.82
CA LEU A 17 -17.55 -4.85 38.45
C LEU A 17 -16.68 -3.59 38.45
N LEU A 18 -15.72 -3.46 39.38
CA LEU A 18 -14.74 -2.37 39.39
C LEU A 18 -13.80 -2.44 38.19
N GLU A 19 -13.29 -3.63 37.86
CA GLU A 19 -12.43 -3.83 36.70
C GLU A 19 -13.15 -3.56 35.37
N GLU A 20 -14.40 -4.02 35.22
CA GLU A 20 -15.21 -3.70 34.05
C GLU A 20 -15.49 -2.20 33.95
N ASN A 21 -15.81 -1.54 35.07
CA ASN A 21 -16.04 -0.10 35.09
C ASN A 21 -14.77 0.70 34.82
N LEU A 22 -13.60 0.25 35.30
CA LEU A 22 -12.30 0.84 34.99
C LEU A 22 -11.93 0.63 33.51
N LYS A 23 -12.18 -0.55 32.93
CA LYS A 23 -12.01 -0.81 31.48
C LYS A 23 -12.94 0.08 30.65
N ARG A 24 -14.22 0.18 31.03
CA ARG A 24 -15.21 1.05 30.36
C ARG A 24 -14.84 2.53 30.48
N LYS A 25 -14.38 2.99 31.65
CA LYS A 25 -13.88 4.36 31.85
C LYS A 25 -12.60 4.64 31.07
N ARG A 26 -11.63 3.72 31.06
CA ARG A 26 -10.41 3.84 30.22
C ARG A 26 -10.76 3.94 28.74
N LYS A 27 -11.68 3.08 28.26
CA LYS A 27 -12.17 3.12 26.87
C LYS A 27 -12.86 4.45 26.56
N LYS A 28 -13.73 4.97 27.45
CA LYS A 28 -14.37 6.30 27.29
C LYS A 28 -13.38 7.48 27.33
N CYS A 29 -12.35 7.42 28.17
CA CYS A 29 -11.31 8.45 28.27
C CYS A 29 -10.42 8.47 27.02
N MET A 30 -10.04 7.28 26.52
CA MET A 30 -9.25 7.13 25.29
C MET A 30 -9.96 7.65 24.05
N ILE A 31 -11.29 7.51 23.95
CA ILE A 31 -12.06 7.98 22.79
C ILE A 31 -12.03 9.52 22.65
N GLY A 32 -11.85 10.27 23.74
CA GLY A 32 -11.72 11.74 23.71
C GLY A 32 -10.27 12.26 23.70
N LEU A 33 -9.36 11.60 24.41
CA LEU A 33 -7.95 12.02 24.53
C LEU A 33 -7.05 11.48 23.41
N GLY A 34 -7.35 10.28 22.88
CA GLY A 34 -6.54 9.64 21.83
C GLY A 34 -6.44 10.47 20.55
N SER A 35 -7.55 11.12 20.14
CA SER A 35 -7.57 12.01 18.97
C SER A 35 -6.67 13.24 19.14
N SER A 36 -6.54 13.77 20.37
CA SER A 36 -5.67 14.93 20.64
C SER A 36 -4.20 14.55 20.56
N TYR A 37 -3.80 13.43 21.17
CA TYR A 37 -2.42 12.95 21.13
C TYR A 37 -2.00 12.55 19.72
N MET A 38 -2.88 11.92 18.95
CA MET A 38 -2.58 11.51 17.57
C MET A 38 -2.38 12.73 16.65
N LYS A 39 -3.18 13.78 16.83
CA LYS A 39 -2.97 15.05 16.09
C LYS A 39 -1.64 15.71 16.45
N GLU A 40 -1.27 15.71 17.72
CA GLU A 40 0.04 16.23 18.15
C GLU A 40 1.19 15.42 17.56
N TYR A 41 1.06 14.08 17.53
CA TYR A 41 2.02 13.21 16.89
C TYR A 41 2.19 13.53 15.39
N ILE A 42 1.07 13.68 14.66
CA ILE A 42 1.09 14.05 13.24
C ILE A 42 1.74 15.43 13.04
N LEU A 43 1.43 16.43 13.89
CA LEU A 43 2.07 17.74 13.82
C LEU A 43 3.60 17.66 14.01
N ASN A 44 4.08 16.71 14.82
CA ASN A 44 5.51 16.48 14.98
C ASN A 44 6.11 15.78 13.75
N LEU A 45 5.42 14.80 13.17
CA LEU A 45 5.82 14.20 11.88
C LEU A 45 5.88 15.25 10.77
N GLU A 46 4.93 16.19 10.72
CA GLU A 46 4.95 17.29 9.74
C GLU A 46 6.20 18.15 9.89
N LYS A 47 6.59 18.50 11.11
CA LYS A 47 7.82 19.26 11.37
C LYS A 47 9.06 18.47 10.98
N GLU A 48 9.16 17.21 11.40
CA GLU A 48 10.32 16.34 11.13
C GLU A 48 10.46 16.08 9.62
N PHE A 49 9.40 15.59 8.98
CA PHE A 49 9.45 15.13 7.60
C PHE A 49 9.43 16.24 6.55
N SER A 50 8.94 17.44 6.88
CA SER A 50 9.03 18.59 5.96
C SER A 50 10.47 18.93 5.55
N LEU A 51 11.46 18.51 6.35
CA LEU A 51 12.88 18.75 6.11
C LEU A 51 13.49 17.73 5.13
N ILE A 52 12.78 16.65 4.82
CA ILE A 52 13.27 15.60 3.92
C ILE A 52 12.97 16.00 2.47
N GLU A 53 14.02 16.21 1.68
CA GLU A 53 13.88 16.60 0.27
C GLU A 53 13.87 15.41 -0.70
N ASN A 54 14.50 14.29 -0.32
CA ASN A 54 14.78 13.18 -1.22
C ASN A 54 14.69 11.83 -0.51
N GLY A 55 14.32 10.79 -1.28
CA GLY A 55 14.16 9.44 -0.76
C GLY A 55 12.78 9.20 -0.15
N PHE A 56 12.66 8.09 0.57
CA PHE A 56 11.43 7.64 1.25
C PHE A 56 11.72 6.81 2.51
N LYS A 57 13.00 6.65 2.86
CA LYS A 57 13.45 5.63 3.82
C LYS A 57 13.13 6.02 5.26
N GLU A 58 13.17 7.31 5.57
CA GLU A 58 12.86 7.80 6.91
C GLU A 58 11.36 7.63 7.20
N GLU A 59 10.51 7.95 6.22
CA GLU A 59 9.06 7.76 6.29
C GLU A 59 8.69 6.28 6.38
N GLU A 60 9.33 5.43 5.57
CA GLU A 60 9.12 3.97 5.58
C GLU A 60 9.52 3.35 6.93
N GLN A 61 10.68 3.74 7.47
CA GLN A 61 11.18 3.24 8.75
C GLN A 61 10.29 3.67 9.91
N ARG A 62 9.85 4.93 9.93
CA ARG A 62 8.92 5.42 10.94
C ARG A 62 7.59 4.70 10.87
N ALA A 63 7.02 4.55 9.67
CA ALA A 63 5.76 3.84 9.47
C ALA A 63 5.85 2.39 9.96
N LEU A 64 6.95 1.70 9.65
CA LEU A 64 7.16 0.33 10.12
C LEU A 64 7.28 0.26 11.64
N ALA A 65 8.05 1.16 12.25
CA ALA A 65 8.22 1.21 13.70
C ALA A 65 6.87 1.43 14.41
N ASP A 66 6.05 2.35 13.89
CA ASP A 66 4.74 2.65 14.46
C ASP A 66 3.76 1.49 14.27
N TYR A 67 3.76 0.85 13.10
CA TYR A 67 2.95 -0.34 12.84
C TYR A 67 3.30 -1.50 13.80
N LEU A 68 4.59 -1.72 14.06
CA LEU A 68 5.06 -2.78 14.95
C LEU A 68 4.82 -2.47 16.44
N SER A 69 4.73 -1.19 16.81
CA SER A 69 4.61 -0.77 18.22
C SER A 69 3.17 -0.57 18.69
N ASN A 70 2.20 -0.56 17.78
CA ASN A 70 0.80 -0.27 18.07
C ASN A 70 -0.14 -1.36 17.54
N ASP A 71 -1.36 -1.40 18.06
CA ASP A 71 -2.38 -2.29 17.50
C ASP A 71 -2.93 -1.77 16.15
N ASN A 72 -3.55 -2.66 15.39
CA ASN A 72 -4.06 -2.33 14.05
C ASN A 72 -5.17 -1.27 14.08
N ALA A 73 -5.95 -1.16 15.16
CA ALA A 73 -7.03 -0.18 15.24
C ALA A 73 -6.46 1.23 15.38
N TYR A 74 -5.47 1.41 16.26
CA TYR A 74 -4.74 2.66 16.41
C TYR A 74 -4.00 3.04 15.13
N THR A 75 -3.23 2.09 14.55
CA THR A 75 -2.45 2.34 13.34
C THR A 75 -3.34 2.72 12.16
N LYS A 76 -4.52 2.10 12.04
CA LYS A 76 -5.51 2.46 11.01
C LYS A 76 -6.01 3.89 11.17
N GLU A 77 -6.38 4.30 12.38
CA GLU A 77 -6.82 5.68 12.65
C GLU A 77 -5.71 6.69 12.35
N LEU A 78 -4.48 6.38 12.76
CA LEU A 78 -3.28 7.19 12.49
C LEU A 78 -3.02 7.34 11.00
N ALA A 79 -3.08 6.25 10.23
CA ALA A 79 -2.88 6.28 8.79
C ALA A 79 -3.90 7.21 8.12
N PHE A 80 -5.20 7.07 8.42
CA PHE A 80 -6.23 7.93 7.85
C PHE A 80 -6.12 9.40 8.24
N LEU A 81 -5.70 9.70 9.48
CA LEU A 81 -5.51 11.08 9.91
C LEU A 81 -4.26 11.69 9.29
N ALA A 82 -3.14 10.97 9.25
CA ALA A 82 -1.88 11.41 8.64
C ALA A 82 -2.04 11.65 7.12
N PHE A 83 -2.85 10.86 6.42
CA PHE A 83 -3.08 11.04 4.98
C PHE A 83 -3.72 12.40 4.64
N LYS A 84 -4.40 13.04 5.59
CA LYS A 84 -5.03 14.36 5.41
C LYS A 84 -4.03 15.52 5.51
N SER A 85 -2.76 15.24 5.80
CA SER A 85 -1.72 16.27 5.93
C SER A 85 -1.44 16.97 4.60
N ASN A 86 -1.17 18.27 4.68
CA ASN A 86 -0.67 19.04 3.53
C ASN A 86 0.81 18.75 3.24
N VAL A 87 1.54 18.10 4.17
CA VAL A 87 2.94 17.71 3.99
C VAL A 87 2.98 16.35 3.29
N TYR A 88 3.45 16.33 2.04
CA TYR A 88 3.41 15.12 1.21
C TYR A 88 4.24 13.97 1.81
N GLN A 89 5.31 14.27 2.56
CA GLN A 89 6.12 13.27 3.26
C GLN A 89 5.32 12.57 4.37
N VAL A 90 4.43 13.28 5.07
CA VAL A 90 3.50 12.66 6.04
C VAL A 90 2.46 11.81 5.34
N ARG A 91 2.01 12.22 4.14
CA ARG A 91 1.16 11.36 3.30
C ARG A 91 1.91 10.12 2.81
N MET A 92 3.18 10.22 2.43
CA MET A 92 4.04 9.06 2.12
C MET A 92 4.12 8.08 3.30
N TYR A 93 4.41 8.58 4.50
CA TYR A 93 4.37 7.80 5.74
C TYR A 93 3.03 7.06 5.92
N SER A 94 1.92 7.77 5.72
CA SER A 94 0.58 7.19 5.80
C SER A 94 0.36 6.07 4.77
N VAL A 95 0.83 6.23 3.54
CA VAL A 95 0.70 5.20 2.50
C VAL A 95 1.53 3.96 2.81
N PHE A 96 2.69 4.09 3.47
CA PHE A 96 3.39 2.93 4.00
C PHE A 96 2.56 2.18 5.06
N LEU A 97 1.93 2.91 5.99
CA LEU A 97 1.01 2.29 6.96
C LEU A 97 -0.15 1.56 6.26
N PHE A 98 -0.74 2.15 5.22
CA PHE A 98 -1.77 1.46 4.43
C PHE A 98 -1.25 0.18 3.78
N GLY A 99 -0.01 0.19 3.27
CA GLY A 99 0.65 -1.02 2.78
C GLY A 99 0.74 -2.12 3.83
N TYR A 100 1.15 -1.78 5.06
CA TYR A 100 1.23 -2.76 6.17
C TYR A 100 -0.15 -3.24 6.63
N LEU A 101 -1.18 -2.40 6.52
CA LEU A 101 -2.57 -2.70 6.87
C LEU A 101 -3.39 -3.26 5.69
N SER A 102 -2.77 -3.55 4.55
CA SER A 102 -3.48 -3.88 3.30
C SER A 102 -4.19 -5.24 3.29
N SER A 103 -4.02 -6.06 4.32
CA SER A 103 -4.84 -7.26 4.54
C SER A 103 -6.31 -6.95 4.85
N TYR A 104 -6.62 -5.71 5.27
CA TYR A 104 -7.97 -5.20 5.42
C TYR A 104 -8.48 -4.68 4.07
N GLU A 105 -9.56 -5.26 3.56
CA GLU A 105 -10.14 -4.94 2.24
C GLU A 105 -10.44 -3.43 2.10
N GLU A 106 -10.96 -2.79 3.14
CA GLU A 106 -11.27 -1.37 3.12
C GLU A 106 -10.02 -0.48 2.97
N ILE A 107 -8.85 -0.94 3.44
CA ILE A 107 -7.58 -0.22 3.28
C ILE A 107 -7.09 -0.36 1.84
N LEU A 108 -7.18 -1.57 1.29
CA LEU A 108 -6.82 -1.82 -0.10
C LEU A 108 -7.70 -1.01 -1.07
N ILE A 109 -9.02 -0.95 -0.81
CA ILE A 109 -9.95 -0.09 -1.56
C ILE A 109 -9.55 1.38 -1.43
N PHE A 110 -9.20 1.85 -0.23
CA PHE A 110 -8.77 3.23 -0.03
C PHE A 110 -7.46 3.56 -0.78
N MET A 111 -6.50 2.64 -0.79
CA MET A 111 -5.28 2.76 -1.60
C MET A 111 -5.62 2.88 -3.09
N ARG A 112 -6.54 2.04 -3.58
CA ARG A 112 -6.99 2.04 -4.97
C ARG A 112 -7.73 3.31 -5.35
N ASP A 113 -8.69 3.73 -4.54
CA ASP A 113 -9.69 4.72 -4.96
C ASP A 113 -9.39 6.13 -4.46
N GLU A 114 -8.63 6.29 -3.36
CA GLU A 114 -8.33 7.60 -2.78
C GLU A 114 -6.84 7.96 -2.86
N VAL A 115 -5.92 7.06 -2.47
CA VAL A 115 -4.48 7.35 -2.54
C VAL A 115 -4.01 7.57 -3.99
N SER A 116 -4.58 6.82 -4.93
CA SER A 116 -4.31 6.97 -6.36
C SER A 116 -4.71 8.34 -6.95
N LYS A 117 -5.44 9.17 -6.19
CA LYS A 117 -5.80 10.54 -6.58
C LYS A 117 -4.79 11.59 -6.08
N ASP A 118 -3.82 11.21 -5.25
CA ASP A 118 -2.80 12.14 -4.74
C ASP A 118 -2.05 12.82 -5.88
N ASP A 119 -1.88 14.14 -5.79
CA ASP A 119 -1.24 14.95 -6.82
C ASP A 119 0.30 14.88 -6.76
N ASN A 120 0.85 14.39 -5.65
CA ASN A 120 2.27 14.31 -5.45
C ASN A 120 2.85 13.00 -6.01
N TRP A 121 3.74 13.13 -6.99
CA TRP A 121 4.37 11.98 -7.64
C TRP A 121 5.15 11.07 -6.68
N ARG A 122 5.72 11.60 -5.58
CA ARG A 122 6.42 10.78 -4.57
C ARG A 122 5.44 9.93 -3.76
N VAL A 123 4.24 10.45 -3.47
CA VAL A 123 3.17 9.66 -2.85
C VAL A 123 2.73 8.54 -3.80
N GLN A 124 2.65 8.80 -5.11
CA GLN A 124 2.37 7.76 -6.13
C GLN A 124 3.48 6.70 -6.22
N GLU A 125 4.75 7.05 -5.98
CA GLU A 125 5.83 6.04 -5.84
C GLU A 125 5.62 5.16 -4.59
N VAL A 126 5.17 5.74 -3.49
CA VAL A 126 4.89 4.98 -2.27
C VAL A 126 3.64 4.12 -2.42
N LEU A 127 2.62 4.55 -3.16
CA LEU A 127 1.45 3.71 -3.50
C LEU A 127 1.88 2.43 -4.23
N ALA A 128 2.82 2.53 -5.17
CA ALA A 128 3.37 1.37 -5.86
C ALA A 128 4.08 0.41 -4.89
N LYS A 129 4.82 0.93 -3.90
CA LYS A 129 5.47 0.12 -2.85
C LYS A 129 4.46 -0.53 -1.92
N ALA A 130 3.43 0.21 -1.51
CA ALA A 130 2.37 -0.31 -0.65
C ALA A 130 1.58 -1.43 -1.34
N PHE A 131 1.38 -1.35 -2.66
CA PHE A 131 0.78 -2.42 -3.45
C PHE A 131 1.69 -3.67 -3.54
N ASP A 132 3.01 -3.51 -3.70
CA ASP A 132 3.97 -4.63 -3.63
C ASP A 132 3.96 -5.28 -2.24
N GLU A 133 3.86 -4.49 -1.18
CA GLU A 133 3.75 -4.99 0.21
C GLU A 133 2.45 -5.78 0.42
N PHE A 134 1.32 -5.33 -0.12
CA PHE A 134 0.08 -6.12 -0.17
C PHE A 134 0.29 -7.49 -0.83
N CYS A 135 0.88 -7.49 -2.03
CA CYS A 135 1.12 -8.72 -2.78
C CYS A 135 2.07 -9.67 -2.04
N LYS A 136 3.06 -9.12 -1.35
CA LYS A 136 4.02 -9.87 -0.54
C LYS A 136 3.36 -10.52 0.68
N GLN A 137 2.48 -9.81 1.39
CA GLN A 137 1.78 -10.35 2.57
C GLN A 137 0.74 -11.41 2.18
N THR A 138 -0.01 -11.17 1.12
CA THR A 138 -1.06 -12.08 0.62
C THR A 138 -0.47 -13.28 -0.11
N GLY A 139 0.69 -13.10 -0.75
CA GLY A 139 1.29 -14.02 -1.70
C GLY A 139 0.94 -13.61 -3.14
N TYR A 140 1.95 -13.49 -4.00
CA TYR A 140 1.81 -12.94 -5.35
C TYR A 140 0.82 -13.73 -6.23
N GLU A 141 0.84 -15.06 -6.17
CA GLU A 141 -0.14 -15.92 -6.88
C GLU A 141 -1.58 -15.69 -6.38
N LYS A 142 -1.76 -15.60 -5.05
CA LYS A 142 -3.08 -15.33 -4.45
C LYS A 142 -3.57 -13.91 -4.74
N SER A 143 -2.65 -13.00 -5.08
CA SER A 143 -2.93 -11.60 -5.37
C SER A 143 -3.30 -11.36 -6.83
N LEU A 144 -3.21 -12.37 -7.71
CA LEU A 144 -3.52 -12.22 -9.15
C LEU A 144 -4.90 -11.59 -9.42
N PRO A 145 -6.00 -11.95 -8.72
CA PRO A 145 -7.29 -11.30 -8.94
C PRO A 145 -7.26 -9.79 -8.68
N VAL A 146 -6.52 -9.34 -7.65
CA VAL A 146 -6.39 -7.91 -7.31
C VAL A 146 -5.45 -7.21 -8.29
N ILE A 147 -4.36 -7.86 -8.68
CA ILE A 147 -3.44 -7.37 -9.72
C ILE A 147 -4.22 -7.12 -11.02
N ASP A 148 -5.02 -8.08 -11.44
CA ASP A 148 -5.79 -8.01 -12.68
C ASP A 148 -6.90 -6.93 -12.60
N ASP A 149 -7.59 -6.78 -11.46
CA ASP A 149 -8.54 -5.69 -11.21
C ASP A 149 -7.88 -4.31 -11.33
N TRP A 150 -6.75 -4.10 -10.65
CA TRP A 150 -6.06 -2.82 -10.63
C TRP A 150 -5.44 -2.47 -12.00
N LEU A 151 -4.97 -3.46 -12.76
CA LEU A 151 -4.47 -3.26 -14.13
C LEU A 151 -5.58 -2.83 -15.10
N GLN A 152 -6.84 -3.16 -14.83
CA GLN A 152 -8.00 -2.75 -15.63
C GLN A 152 -8.67 -1.47 -15.14
N ASN A 153 -8.21 -0.89 -14.04
CA ASN A 153 -8.84 0.27 -13.43
C ASN A 153 -8.78 1.51 -14.35
N ASN A 154 -9.83 2.35 -14.32
CA ASN A 154 -9.89 3.56 -15.14
C ASN A 154 -8.84 4.61 -14.76
N ASN A 155 -8.41 4.65 -13.49
CA ASN A 155 -7.39 5.58 -13.02
C ASN A 155 -5.98 5.12 -13.45
N PRO A 156 -5.23 5.91 -14.24
CA PRO A 156 -3.88 5.55 -14.66
C PRO A 156 -2.90 5.38 -13.49
N ASN A 157 -3.09 6.08 -12.37
CA ASN A 157 -2.22 5.93 -11.20
C ASN A 157 -2.38 4.55 -10.54
N VAL A 158 -3.59 3.97 -10.55
CA VAL A 158 -3.85 2.61 -10.07
C VAL A 158 -3.12 1.60 -10.94
N ARG A 159 -3.30 1.69 -12.27
CA ARG A 159 -2.62 0.81 -13.23
C ARG A 159 -1.09 0.94 -13.14
N ARG A 160 -0.60 2.17 -12.94
CA ARG A 160 0.83 2.43 -12.77
C ARG A 160 1.37 1.86 -11.45
N ALA A 161 0.62 1.96 -10.35
CA ALA A 161 1.05 1.41 -9.07
C ALA A 161 1.35 -0.08 -9.16
N VAL A 162 0.54 -0.85 -9.91
CA VAL A 162 0.79 -2.28 -10.17
C VAL A 162 2.00 -2.49 -11.06
N THR A 163 2.02 -1.86 -12.24
CA THR A 163 3.10 -2.05 -13.22
C THR A 163 4.46 -1.67 -12.66
N GLU A 164 4.54 -0.60 -11.88
CA GLU A 164 5.79 -0.14 -11.26
C GLU A 164 6.13 -0.90 -9.98
N GLY A 165 5.15 -1.10 -9.09
CA GLY A 165 5.37 -1.62 -7.74
C GLY A 165 6.00 -3.02 -7.74
N LEU A 166 5.56 -3.86 -8.67
CA LEU A 166 6.06 -5.22 -8.80
C LEU A 166 7.42 -5.31 -9.52
N ARG A 167 8.00 -4.19 -10.04
CA ARG A 167 9.31 -4.24 -10.70
C ARG A 167 10.42 -4.65 -9.73
N ILE A 168 11.37 -5.50 -10.13
CA ILE A 168 11.36 -6.34 -11.33
C ILE A 168 10.38 -7.51 -11.09
N TRP A 169 9.37 -7.67 -11.95
CA TRP A 169 8.27 -8.63 -11.76
C TRP A 169 8.79 -10.06 -11.58
N THR A 170 9.68 -10.50 -12.47
CA THR A 170 10.27 -11.84 -12.45
C THR A 170 11.34 -12.05 -11.36
N SER A 171 11.49 -11.10 -10.43
CA SER A 171 12.22 -11.30 -9.17
C SER A 171 11.27 -11.61 -8.01
N ARG A 172 9.96 -11.45 -8.17
CA ARG A 172 8.95 -11.77 -7.16
C ARG A 172 8.62 -13.27 -7.17
N PRO A 173 8.24 -13.86 -6.01
CA PRO A 173 7.65 -15.19 -5.95
C PRO A 173 6.51 -15.36 -6.97
N TYR A 174 6.26 -16.59 -7.39
CA TYR A 174 5.36 -16.95 -8.50
C TYR A 174 5.84 -16.48 -9.88
N PHE A 175 6.04 -15.18 -10.10
CA PHE A 175 6.48 -14.63 -11.40
C PHE A 175 7.91 -15.01 -11.78
N LYS A 176 8.77 -15.29 -10.79
CA LYS A 176 10.12 -15.82 -11.04
C LYS A 176 10.09 -17.16 -11.79
N ASP A 177 9.13 -18.02 -11.43
CA ASP A 177 9.00 -19.37 -11.98
C ASP A 177 7.99 -19.41 -13.14
N ASN A 178 7.15 -18.37 -13.26
CA ASN A 178 6.14 -18.17 -14.31
C ASN A 178 6.32 -16.80 -14.98
N PRO A 179 7.42 -16.55 -15.72
CA PRO A 179 7.70 -15.24 -16.33
C PRO A 179 6.63 -14.82 -17.35
N ASP A 180 6.01 -15.77 -18.05
CA ASP A 180 4.94 -15.51 -19.03
C ASP A 180 3.71 -14.85 -18.38
N GLU A 181 3.39 -15.21 -17.15
CA GLU A 181 2.27 -14.62 -16.40
C GLU A 181 2.52 -13.14 -16.06
N ALA A 182 3.78 -12.72 -15.90
CA ALA A 182 4.14 -11.32 -15.76
C ALA A 182 4.08 -10.60 -17.11
N ILE A 183 4.70 -11.18 -18.15
CA ILE A 183 4.76 -10.59 -19.50
C ILE A 183 3.37 -10.34 -20.05
N LYS A 184 2.51 -11.36 -20.03
CA LYS A 184 1.12 -11.31 -20.50
C LYS A 184 0.35 -10.16 -19.85
N ARG A 185 0.45 -10.00 -18.53
CA ARG A 185 -0.24 -8.93 -17.78
C ARG A 185 0.28 -7.56 -18.15
N ILE A 186 1.60 -7.37 -18.13
CA ILE A 186 2.23 -6.08 -18.45
C ILE A 186 1.89 -5.66 -19.89
N ALA A 187 1.96 -6.60 -20.85
CA ALA A 187 1.72 -6.35 -22.26
C ALA A 187 0.27 -5.99 -22.60
N THR A 188 -0.70 -6.27 -21.72
CA THR A 188 -2.09 -5.80 -21.92
C THR A 188 -2.19 -4.26 -21.90
N LEU A 189 -1.24 -3.57 -21.25
CA LEU A 189 -1.20 -2.10 -21.15
C LEU A 189 -0.23 -1.46 -22.17
N LYS A 190 0.23 -2.19 -23.20
CA LYS A 190 1.18 -1.68 -24.21
C LYS A 190 0.66 -0.48 -25.03
N GLU A 191 -0.66 -0.32 -25.10
CA GLU A 191 -1.34 0.81 -25.76
C GLU A 191 -2.08 1.72 -24.78
N ASP A 192 -1.74 1.66 -23.48
CA ASP A 192 -2.40 2.48 -22.46
C ASP A 192 -2.43 3.95 -22.87
N SER A 193 -3.54 4.66 -22.63
CA SER A 193 -3.68 6.07 -23.01
C SER A 193 -2.73 7.00 -22.24
N SER A 194 -2.32 6.62 -21.03
CA SER A 194 -1.41 7.38 -20.18
C SER A 194 0.06 7.12 -20.52
N GLU A 195 0.81 8.18 -20.87
CA GLU A 195 2.26 8.07 -21.05
C GLU A 195 2.97 7.60 -19.78
N TYR A 196 2.46 7.97 -18.60
CA TYR A 196 3.01 7.58 -17.31
C TYR A 196 2.96 6.05 -17.13
N VAL A 197 1.84 5.43 -17.48
CA VAL A 197 1.66 3.99 -17.47
C VAL A 197 2.54 3.32 -18.52
N ARG A 198 2.52 3.81 -19.78
CA ARG A 198 3.33 3.25 -20.88
C ARG A 198 4.83 3.22 -20.56
N LYS A 199 5.35 4.24 -19.87
CA LYS A 199 6.76 4.25 -19.40
C LYS A 199 7.04 3.12 -18.41
N SER A 200 6.14 2.87 -17.46
CA SER A 200 6.29 1.77 -16.50
C SER A 200 6.18 0.40 -17.18
N VAL A 201 5.22 0.24 -18.10
CA VAL A 201 5.07 -0.99 -18.92
C VAL A 201 6.37 -1.30 -19.69
N GLY A 202 6.87 -0.34 -20.47
CA GLY A 202 8.07 -0.54 -21.28
C GLY A 202 9.31 -0.82 -20.43
N ASN A 203 9.47 -0.14 -19.29
CA ASN A 203 10.57 -0.40 -18.37
C ASN A 203 10.45 -1.76 -17.66
N SER A 204 9.23 -2.20 -17.32
CA SER A 204 8.98 -3.51 -16.73
C SER A 204 9.37 -4.63 -17.68
N LEU A 205 8.92 -4.57 -18.94
CA LEU A 205 9.31 -5.53 -19.97
C LEU A 205 10.82 -5.52 -20.22
N ARG A 206 11.45 -4.33 -20.26
CA ARG A 206 12.90 -4.18 -20.37
C ARG A 206 13.66 -4.81 -19.20
N ASP A 207 13.12 -4.75 -17.99
CA ASP A 207 13.75 -5.38 -16.83
C ASP A 207 13.67 -6.91 -16.92
N ILE A 208 12.54 -7.45 -17.39
CA ILE A 208 12.36 -8.88 -17.67
C ILE A 208 13.31 -9.34 -18.79
N SER A 209 13.48 -8.53 -19.85
CA SER A 209 14.29 -8.87 -21.03
C SER A 209 15.77 -9.13 -20.71
N LYS A 210 16.27 -8.58 -19.60
CA LYS A 210 17.65 -8.81 -19.13
C LYS A 210 17.90 -10.26 -18.72
N LYS A 211 16.85 -10.97 -18.27
CA LYS A 211 16.92 -12.36 -17.80
C LYS A 211 16.19 -13.34 -18.72
N PHE A 212 15.10 -12.90 -19.34
CA PHE A 212 14.27 -13.70 -20.23
C PHE A 212 14.14 -13.03 -21.61
N PRO A 213 15.26 -12.84 -22.35
CA PRO A 213 15.24 -12.13 -23.62
C PRO A 213 14.39 -12.81 -24.69
N GLU A 214 14.41 -14.15 -24.77
CA GLU A 214 13.64 -14.88 -25.79
C GLU A 214 12.13 -14.76 -25.59
N LEU A 215 11.63 -14.80 -24.34
CA LEU A 215 10.20 -14.61 -24.06
C LEU A 215 9.72 -13.19 -24.40
N ILE A 216 10.55 -12.18 -24.12
CA ILE A 216 10.23 -10.81 -24.51
C ILE A 216 10.29 -10.65 -26.02
N LYS A 217 11.24 -11.29 -26.70
CA LYS A 217 11.31 -11.28 -28.16
C LYS A 217 10.04 -11.88 -28.79
N GLU A 218 9.63 -13.05 -28.32
CA GLU A 218 8.41 -13.72 -28.79
C GLU A 218 7.16 -12.85 -28.59
N GLU A 219 7.00 -12.24 -27.42
CA GLU A 219 5.89 -11.30 -27.16
C GLU A 219 5.94 -10.10 -28.12
N LEU A 220 7.10 -9.49 -28.30
CA LEU A 220 7.28 -8.30 -29.13
C LEU A 220 7.11 -8.58 -30.63
N ASP A 221 7.50 -9.76 -31.12
CA ASP A 221 7.32 -10.17 -32.51
C ASP A 221 5.83 -10.30 -32.86
N GLY A 222 4.96 -10.51 -31.87
CA GLY A 222 3.50 -10.53 -32.03
C GLY A 222 2.83 -9.16 -32.07
N TRP A 223 3.56 -8.05 -31.90
CA TRP A 223 2.95 -6.72 -31.80
C TRP A 223 2.76 -6.03 -33.16
N ASP A 224 1.58 -5.42 -33.37
CA ASP A 224 1.33 -4.54 -34.51
C ASP A 224 1.71 -3.08 -34.19
N ILE A 225 2.91 -2.67 -34.58
CA ILE A 225 3.55 -1.43 -34.10
C ILE A 225 3.11 -0.19 -34.93
N LYS A 226 1.81 0.07 -35.01
CA LYS A 226 1.24 1.17 -35.82
C LYS A 226 0.97 2.45 -35.03
N SER A 227 0.57 2.35 -33.76
CA SER A 227 0.23 3.51 -32.93
C SER A 227 1.47 4.19 -32.33
N LYS A 228 1.38 5.48 -31.98
CA LYS A 228 2.50 6.18 -31.31
C LYS A 228 2.72 5.64 -29.89
N GLU A 229 1.64 5.17 -29.29
CA GLU A 229 1.55 4.59 -27.97
C GLU A 229 2.41 3.32 -27.90
N ILE A 230 2.13 2.34 -28.76
CA ILE A 230 2.86 1.07 -28.78
C ILE A 230 4.32 1.26 -29.20
N GLN A 231 4.62 2.18 -30.13
CA GLN A 231 5.99 2.49 -30.55
C GLN A 231 6.88 2.93 -29.38
N LYS A 232 6.35 3.75 -28.47
CA LYS A 232 7.08 4.20 -27.27
C LYS A 232 7.36 3.03 -26.32
N VAL A 233 6.38 2.15 -26.09
CA VAL A 233 6.54 0.97 -25.23
C VAL A 233 7.53 -0.01 -25.85
N TYR A 234 7.36 -0.32 -27.13
CA TYR A 234 8.23 -1.21 -27.89
C TYR A 234 9.69 -0.76 -27.82
N LYS A 235 9.97 0.53 -28.05
CA LYS A 235 11.33 1.09 -27.99
C LYS A 235 12.00 0.90 -26.62
N LEU A 236 11.22 0.97 -25.53
CA LEU A 236 11.76 0.73 -24.19
C LEU A 236 12.02 -0.77 -23.97
N ALA A 237 11.03 -1.61 -24.29
CA ALA A 237 11.06 -3.05 -24.07
C ALA A 237 12.15 -3.76 -24.92
N SER A 238 12.32 -3.36 -26.18
CA SER A 238 13.25 -3.97 -27.14
C SER A 238 14.71 -3.54 -26.97
N LYS A 239 15.03 -2.69 -25.97
CA LYS A 239 16.37 -2.09 -25.81
C LYS A 239 17.53 -3.10 -25.79
N PHE A 240 17.27 -4.32 -25.32
CA PHE A 240 18.25 -5.41 -25.22
C PHE A 240 17.94 -6.62 -26.10
N ILE A 241 16.90 -6.53 -26.93
CA ILE A 241 16.50 -7.62 -27.84
C ILE A 241 17.28 -7.47 -29.16
N LYS A 242 17.78 -8.60 -29.67
CA LYS A 242 18.56 -8.70 -30.91
C LYS A 242 17.72 -9.17 -32.08
#